data_AF-A0A971SCE5-F1
#
_entry.id   AF-A0A971SCE5-F1
#
_cell.length_a   1.000
_cell.length_b   1.000
_cell.length_c   1.000
_cell.angle_alpha   90.00
_cell.angle_beta   90.00
_cell.angle_gamma   90.00
#
_symmetry.space_group_name_H-M   'P 1'
#
loop_
_entity.id
_entity.type
_entity.pdbx_description
1 polymer ?
#
loop_
_entity_poly.entity_id
_entity_poly.type
_entity_poly.pdbx_seq_one_letter_code
_entity_poly.pdbx_strand_id
1 'polypeptide(L)'
;MNDQIATALAEKYPDRAVDLWEKIAEGLINRVKPQAYEEAAVYLRKIRHLLLALKRKKKWQEYLQGLKFQHQKKRRLLEILNRFSDEPLVKQKEKKPIHSLNL
;
A
#
# COMPACT_ATOMS: atom_id res chain seq x y z
N MET A 1 7.97 -14.87 2.25
CA MET A 1 9.17 -14.53 1.43
C MET A 1 9.09 -13.15 0.75
N ASN A 2 8.03 -12.78 0.02
CA ASN A 2 8.07 -11.55 -0.80
C ASN A 2 8.06 -10.22 -0.03
N ASP A 3 7.45 -10.15 1.16
CA ASP A 3 7.36 -8.90 1.94
C ASP A 3 8.73 -8.38 2.43
N GLN A 4 9.59 -9.30 2.87
CA GLN A 4 10.93 -8.95 3.36
C GLN A 4 11.82 -8.44 2.22
N ILE A 5 11.71 -9.02 1.03
CA ILE A 5 12.45 -8.59 -0.17
C ILE A 5 11.97 -7.20 -0.61
N ALA A 6 10.66 -6.95 -0.62
CA ALA A 6 10.13 -5.61 -0.93
C ALA A 6 10.58 -4.56 0.07
N THR A 7 10.63 -4.91 1.36
CA THR A 7 11.10 -3.99 2.41
C THR A 7 12.58 -3.65 2.21
N ALA A 8 13.43 -4.63 1.90
CA ALA A 8 14.85 -4.39 1.60
C ALA A 8 15.05 -3.59 0.30
N LEU A 9 14.19 -3.80 -0.71
CA LEU A 9 14.24 -3.04 -1.96
C LEU A 9 13.70 -1.62 -1.80
N ALA A 10 12.86 -1.32 -0.80
CA ALA A 10 12.29 0.01 -0.62
C ALA A 10 13.36 1.11 -0.41
N GLU A 11 14.54 0.74 0.12
CA GLU A 11 15.65 1.66 0.34
C GLU A 11 16.47 1.94 -0.94
N LYS A 12 16.74 0.92 -1.77
CA LYS A 12 17.57 1.05 -2.99
C LYS A 12 16.76 1.25 -4.27
N TYR A 13 15.60 0.62 -4.36
CA TYR A 13 14.74 0.55 -5.55
C TYR A 13 13.26 0.70 -5.15
N PRO A 14 12.85 1.89 -4.68
CA PRO A 14 11.49 2.10 -4.20
C PRO A 14 10.41 1.79 -5.24
N ASP A 15 10.66 2.05 -6.53
CA ASP A 15 9.73 1.72 -7.60
C ASP A 15 9.52 0.19 -7.75
N ARG A 16 10.55 -0.64 -7.51
CA ARG A 16 10.39 -2.11 -7.51
C ARG A 16 9.66 -2.62 -6.27
N ALA A 17 9.88 -2.00 -5.12
CA ALA A 17 9.16 -2.34 -3.90
C ALA A 17 7.66 -2.07 -4.05
N VAL A 18 7.30 -0.94 -4.67
CA VAL A 18 5.92 -0.59 -4.99
C VAL A 18 5.31 -1.63 -5.94
N ASP A 19 5.94 -1.97 -7.07
CA ASP A 19 5.44 -2.98 -8.02
C ASP A 19 5.20 -4.36 -7.35
N LEU A 20 6.10 -4.78 -6.45
CA LEU A 20 5.93 -6.05 -5.74
C LEU A 20 4.72 -6.02 -4.79
N TRP A 21 4.56 -4.94 -4.03
CA TRP A 21 3.42 -4.76 -3.14
C TRP A 21 2.10 -4.58 -3.90
N GLU A 22 2.12 -3.94 -5.07
CA GLU A 22 0.97 -3.83 -5.98
C GLU A 22 0.51 -5.22 -6.40
N LYS A 23 1.43 -6.06 -6.92
CA LYS A 23 1.12 -7.44 -7.33
C LYS A 23 0.56 -8.30 -6.20
N ILE A 24 1.10 -8.16 -4.98
CA ILE A 24 0.58 -8.88 -3.81
C ILE A 24 -0.83 -8.40 -3.46
N ALA A 25 -1.04 -7.07 -3.42
CA ALA A 25 -2.34 -6.49 -3.13
C ALA A 25 -3.39 -6.92 -4.17
N GLU A 26 -3.08 -6.85 -5.46
CA GLU A 26 -3.96 -7.30 -6.54
C GLU A 26 -4.27 -8.81 -6.45
N GLY A 27 -3.26 -9.63 -6.16
CA GLY A 27 -3.45 -11.06 -5.94
C GLY A 27 -4.41 -11.37 -4.78
N LEU A 28 -4.33 -10.59 -3.70
CA LEU A 28 -5.23 -10.69 -2.56
C LEU A 28 -6.65 -10.18 -2.89
N ILE A 29 -6.77 -9.09 -3.63
CA ILE A 29 -8.05 -8.54 -4.11
C ILE A 29 -8.75 -9.53 -5.05
N ASN A 30 -7.99 -10.28 -5.86
CA ASN A 30 -8.52 -11.34 -6.71
C ASN A 30 -9.00 -12.57 -5.95
N ARG A 31 -8.55 -12.80 -4.71
CA ARG A 31 -9.04 -13.93 -3.90
C ARG A 31 -10.47 -13.73 -3.37
N VAL A 32 -11.04 -12.52 -3.46
CA VAL A 32 -12.44 -12.17 -3.09
C VAL A 32 -12.87 -12.67 -1.70
N LYS A 33 -11.91 -12.82 -0.76
CA LYS A 33 -12.18 -13.19 0.64
C LYS A 33 -12.09 -11.93 1.51
N PRO A 34 -12.97 -11.76 2.52
CA PRO A 34 -12.94 -10.59 3.40
C PRO A 34 -11.57 -10.40 4.07
N GLN A 35 -10.99 -11.48 4.59
CA GLN A 35 -9.65 -11.47 5.20
C GLN A 35 -8.55 -11.07 4.20
N ALA A 36 -8.67 -11.47 2.93
CA ALA A 36 -7.70 -11.10 1.90
C ALA A 36 -7.74 -9.60 1.59
N TYR A 37 -8.90 -8.95 1.71
CA TYR A 37 -8.96 -7.49 1.55
C TYR A 37 -8.30 -6.74 2.69
N GLU A 38 -8.39 -7.25 3.92
CA GLU A 38 -7.66 -6.71 5.07
C GLU A 38 -6.15 -6.87 4.90
N GLU A 39 -5.69 -8.03 4.42
CA GLU A 39 -4.28 -8.22 4.08
C GLU A 39 -3.83 -7.28 2.95
N ALA A 40 -4.64 -7.11 1.90
CA ALA A 40 -4.35 -6.17 0.82
C ALA A 40 -4.21 -4.74 1.34
N ALA A 41 -5.06 -4.35 2.30
CA ALA A 41 -5.01 -3.05 2.95
C ALA A 41 -3.67 -2.78 3.66
N VAL A 42 -3.02 -3.82 4.22
CA VAL A 42 -1.69 -3.71 4.83
C VAL A 42 -0.64 -3.32 3.78
N TYR A 43 -0.63 -3.98 2.63
CA TYR A 43 0.32 -3.67 1.55
C TYR A 43 0.06 -2.30 0.93
N LEU A 44 -1.21 -1.92 0.75
CA LEU A 44 -1.60 -0.59 0.29
C LEU A 44 -1.11 0.52 1.24
N ARG A 45 -1.13 0.29 2.56
CA ARG A 45 -0.53 1.22 3.55
C ARG A 45 0.97 1.37 3.36
N LYS A 46 1.69 0.28 3.10
CA LYS A 46 3.14 0.31 2.87
C LYS A 46 3.49 1.12 1.62
N ILE A 47 2.77 0.88 0.51
CA ILE A 47 2.92 1.65 -0.74
C ILE A 47 2.66 3.13 -0.48
N ARG A 48 1.55 3.48 0.19
CA ARG A 48 1.23 4.86 0.56
C ARG A 48 2.36 5.52 1.35
N HIS A 49 2.87 4.83 2.37
CA HIS A 49 3.93 5.36 3.21
C HIS A 49 5.21 5.62 2.43
N LEU A 50 5.63 4.66 1.60
CA LEU A 50 6.82 4.79 0.76
C LEU A 50 6.68 5.91 -0.27
N LEU A 51 5.55 6.00 -0.97
CA LEU A 51 5.30 7.06 -1.95
C LEU A 51 5.21 8.45 -1.29
N LEU A 52 4.62 8.56 -0.10
CA LEU A 52 4.61 9.81 0.67
C LEU A 52 6.01 10.21 1.13
N ALA A 53 6.83 9.25 1.62
CA ALA A 53 8.22 9.49 2.00
C ALA A 53 9.05 10.01 0.82
N LEU A 54 8.78 9.51 -0.40
CA LEU A 54 9.39 9.96 -1.64
C LEU A 54 8.78 11.26 -2.20
N LYS A 55 7.86 11.91 -1.47
CA LYS A 55 7.07 13.08 -1.92
C LYS A 55 6.25 12.84 -3.20
N ARG A 56 6.01 11.58 -3.57
CA ARG A 56 5.24 11.14 -4.75
C ARG A 56 3.75 10.92 -4.41
N LYS A 57 3.15 11.86 -3.67
CA LYS A 57 1.72 11.80 -3.29
C LYS A 57 0.79 11.69 -4.51
N LYS A 58 1.14 12.38 -5.61
CA LYS A 58 0.36 12.35 -6.86
C LYS A 58 0.27 10.91 -7.43
N LYS A 59 1.40 10.20 -7.49
CA LYS A 59 1.48 8.80 -7.95
C LYS A 59 0.62 7.87 -7.10
N TRP A 60 0.58 8.09 -5.77
CA TRP A 60 -0.32 7.35 -4.87
C TRP A 60 -1.80 7.63 -5.17
N GLN A 61 -2.17 8.89 -5.40
CA GLN A 61 -3.57 9.24 -5.71
C GLN A 61 -4.01 8.66 -7.06
N GLU A 62 -3.14 8.72 -8.08
CA GLU A 62 -3.38 8.11 -9.40
C GLU A 62 -3.54 6.59 -9.28
N TYR A 63 -2.66 5.94 -8.52
CA TYR A 63 -2.76 4.50 -8.24
C TYR A 63 -4.08 4.14 -7.53
N LEU A 64 -4.44 4.86 -6.47
CA LEU A 64 -5.67 4.62 -5.71
C LEU A 64 -6.92 4.83 -6.58
N GLN A 65 -6.93 5.86 -7.44
CA GLN A 65 -8.02 6.08 -8.40
C GLN A 65 -8.10 4.96 -9.43
N GLY A 66 -6.98 4.52 -10.00
CA GLY A 66 -6.93 3.40 -10.92
C GLY A 66 -7.50 2.13 -10.30
N LEU A 67 -7.11 1.84 -9.06
CA LEU A 67 -7.60 0.68 -8.33
C LEU A 67 -9.11 0.76 -8.03
N LYS A 68 -9.61 1.95 -7.65
CA LYS A 68 -11.05 2.19 -7.46
C LYS A 68 -11.82 2.02 -8.76
N PHE A 69 -11.30 2.51 -9.88
CA PHE A 69 -11.94 2.39 -11.20
C PHE A 69 -11.97 0.93 -11.66
N GLN A 70 -10.83 0.24 -11.62
CA GLN A 70 -10.74 -1.18 -12.01
C GLN A 70 -11.64 -2.09 -11.17
N HIS A 71 -11.83 -1.76 -9.88
CA HIS A 71 -12.61 -2.58 -8.96
C HIS A 71 -13.91 -1.91 -8.47
N GLN A 72 -14.46 -0.96 -9.23
CA GLN A 72 -15.67 -0.20 -8.84
C GLN A 72 -16.90 -1.08 -8.57
N LYS A 73 -16.93 -2.30 -9.12
CA LYS A 73 -18.01 -3.27 -8.92
C LYS A 73 -17.89 -4.04 -7.60
N LYS A 74 -16.76 -3.98 -6.90
CA LYS A 74 -16.47 -4.69 -5.65
C LYS A 74 -16.72 -3.77 -4.44
N ARG A 75 -17.99 -3.68 -3.99
CA ARG A 75 -18.40 -2.77 -2.89
C ARG A 75 -17.54 -2.87 -1.63
N ARG A 76 -17.26 -4.09 -1.15
CA ARG A 76 -16.38 -4.31 0.03
C ARG A 76 -14.95 -3.78 -0.16
N LEU A 77 -14.40 -3.91 -1.36
CA LEU A 77 -13.08 -3.36 -1.65
C LEU A 77 -13.14 -1.83 -1.66
N LEU A 78 -14.17 -1.24 -2.28
CA LEU A 78 -14.35 0.21 -2.28
C LEU A 78 -14.48 0.79 -0.87
N GLU A 79 -15.15 0.10 0.06
CA GLU A 79 -15.20 0.53 1.47
C GLU A 79 -13.81 0.62 2.09
N ILE A 80 -12.97 -0.41 1.87
CA ILE A 80 -11.58 -0.43 2.34
C ILE A 80 -10.75 0.66 1.65
N LEU A 81 -10.92 0.85 0.35
CA LEU A 81 -10.23 1.89 -0.42
C LEU A 81 -10.67 3.31 -0.05
N ASN A 82 -11.93 3.51 0.31
CA ASN A 82 -12.45 4.78 0.79
C ASN A 82 -11.87 5.14 2.16
N ARG A 83 -11.62 4.16 3.03
CA ARG A 83 -10.92 4.39 4.30
C ARG A 83 -9.53 5.02 4.10
N PHE A 84 -8.86 4.76 2.97
CA PHE A 84 -7.57 5.39 2.63
C PHE A 84 -7.69 6.81 2.07
N SER A 85 -8.84 7.16 1.46
CA SER A 85 -9.11 8.54 1.01
C SER A 85 -9.54 9.43 2.18
N ASP A 86 -10.30 8.86 3.12
CA ASP A 86 -10.93 9.60 4.22
C ASP A 86 -9.96 9.86 5.39
N GLU A 87 -8.91 9.04 5.54
CA GLU A 87 -7.96 9.16 6.64
C GLU A 87 -7.15 10.48 6.51
N PRO A 88 -7.40 11.49 7.37
CA PRO A 88 -6.72 12.77 7.28
C PRO A 88 -5.23 12.56 7.53
N LEU A 89 -4.41 13.24 6.73
CA LEU A 89 -2.93 13.25 6.82
C LEU A 89 -2.38 13.78 8.16
N VAL A 90 -3.23 13.98 9.17
CA VAL A 90 -3.01 14.83 10.36
C VAL A 90 -2.40 14.11 11.57
N LYS A 91 -2.22 12.79 11.58
CA LYS A 91 -1.58 12.12 12.72
C LYS A 91 -0.63 11.00 12.32
N GLN A 92 0.57 11.35 11.84
CA GLN A 92 1.73 10.46 12.01
C GLN A 92 2.95 11.30 12.39
N LYS A 93 2.99 11.68 13.67
CA LYS A 93 4.24 12.06 14.34
C LYS A 93 5.22 10.90 14.18
N GLU A 94 6.41 11.22 13.68
CA GLU A 94 7.68 10.53 13.87
C GLU A 94 7.58 9.02 14.21
N LYS A 95 7.52 8.16 13.19
CA LYS A 95 8.16 6.86 13.33
C LYS A 95 9.50 6.95 12.61
N LYS A 96 10.54 6.87 13.43
CA LYS A 96 11.96 6.75 13.08
C LYS A 96 12.17 5.85 11.85
N PRO A 97 13.24 6.08 11.07
CA PRO A 97 13.58 5.26 9.91
C PRO A 97 13.52 3.78 10.27
N ILE A 98 13.15 2.99 9.28
CA ILE A 98 12.97 1.54 9.34
C ILE A 98 14.36 0.88 9.53
N HIS A 99 15.00 1.13 10.66
CA HIS A 99 16.23 0.45 11.06
C HIS A 99 16.46 0.59 12.57
N SER A 100 15.97 -0.41 13.30
CA SER A 100 16.56 -0.89 14.55
C SER A 100 16.07 -2.33 14.73
N LEU A 101 17.02 -3.24 15.01
CA LEU A 101 16.99 -4.73 14.96
C LEU A 101 17.27 -5.29 13.55
N ASN A 102 18.34 -6.04 13.29
CA ASN A 102 19.31 -6.71 14.16
C ASN A 102 20.62 -6.94 13.41
N LEU A 103 21.74 -6.71 14.10
CA LEU A 103 22.91 -7.57 14.04
C LEU A 103 22.96 -8.34 15.38
#